data_AF-A0A8H5BAY5-F1
#
_entry.id   AF-A0A8H5BAY5-F1
#
_cell.length_a   1.000
_cell.length_b   1.000
_cell.length_c   1.000
_cell.angle_alpha   90.00
_cell.angle_beta   90.00
_cell.angle_gamma   90.00
#
_symmetry.space_group_name_H-M   'P 1'
#
loop_
_entity.id
_entity.type
_entity.pdbx_description
1 polymer ?
#
loop_
_entity_poly.entity_id
_entity_poly.type
_entity_poly.pdbx_seq_one_letter_code
_entity_poly.pdbx_strand_id
1 'polypeptide(L)'
;MGDDTFPVYKELPVRFCGAAFYAFYLVTLGQTLRWQLFTDEGWKIRRNRRNIILTATILIFIFTTTYISLGLYKAMQEVYKAVHGHTMPGYIDTLSTIGQCTTANLAALLADTVLMYRCWVVYGKSKRILIFPVLMWIGGIICTVIQAYWQAVQTGHFGTGHWEPVNMSIGPGIVLTPFWATTLALNTYTTGLLVYRILAAVKDSKAVGSPVQPLQLLLRVFAESGVLYFSTTIAHLVIWFTPSSFGIAMLSEINVPTIGIAFNIILIRAAENRAREAREEGSQRNGVSTMRYASNNALPSPKGVIIISSETESMTSNSELGSDFATRLPSDLRSPA
;
A
#
# COMPACT_ATOMS: atom_id res chain seq x y z
N MET A 1 42.13 -24.61 -4.19
CA MET A 1 41.07 -24.20 -3.25
C MET A 1 41.21 -22.69 -3.15
N GLY A 2 40.63 -21.98 -4.11
CA GLY A 2 40.81 -20.54 -4.26
C GLY A 2 40.00 -19.80 -3.21
N ASP A 3 40.54 -18.67 -2.75
CA ASP A 3 39.81 -17.70 -1.93
C ASP A 3 38.58 -17.20 -2.70
N ASP A 4 37.45 -17.90 -2.56
CA ASP A 4 36.12 -17.46 -3.00
C ASP A 4 35.50 -16.46 -2.02
N THR A 5 36.34 -15.76 -1.24
CA THR A 5 35.91 -14.70 -0.34
C THR A 5 35.50 -13.51 -1.20
N PHE A 6 34.21 -13.12 -1.17
CA PHE A 6 33.74 -11.93 -1.86
C PHE A 6 34.58 -10.74 -1.38
N PRO A 7 35.35 -10.08 -2.27
CA PRO A 7 36.33 -9.12 -1.79
C PRO A 7 35.65 -7.97 -1.06
N VAL A 8 36.17 -7.58 0.10
CA VAL A 8 35.65 -6.47 0.92
C VAL A 8 35.46 -5.18 0.10
N TYR A 9 36.30 -4.95 -0.92
CA TYR A 9 36.16 -3.79 -1.81
C TYR A 9 34.89 -3.81 -2.68
N LYS A 10 34.30 -4.98 -2.95
CA LYS A 10 33.04 -5.12 -3.71
C LYS A 10 31.80 -4.90 -2.86
N GLU A 11 31.89 -5.04 -1.53
CA GLU A 11 30.77 -4.75 -0.61
C GLU A 11 30.46 -3.25 -0.57
N LEU A 12 31.48 -2.38 -0.61
CA LEU A 12 31.30 -0.93 -0.50
C LEU A 12 30.30 -0.35 -1.53
N PRO A 13 30.46 -0.57 -2.85
CA PRO A 13 29.50 -0.06 -3.84
C PRO A 13 28.10 -0.68 -3.68
N VAL A 14 28.00 -1.96 -3.30
CA VAL A 14 26.71 -2.64 -3.05
C VAL A 14 25.95 -1.96 -1.90
N ARG A 15 26.64 -1.72 -0.77
CA ARG A 15 26.05 -1.03 0.40
C ARG A 15 25.71 0.42 0.12
N PHE A 16 26.56 1.13 -0.64
CA PHE A 16 26.28 2.50 -1.05
C PHE A 16 25.02 2.60 -1.91
N CYS A 17 24.86 1.72 -2.90
CA CYS A 17 23.66 1.67 -3.73
C CYS A 17 22.41 1.31 -2.91
N GLY A 18 22.50 0.31 -2.03
CA GLY A 18 21.41 -0.04 -1.11
C GLY A 18 20.98 1.14 -0.24
N ALA A 19 21.93 1.86 0.34
CA ALA A 19 21.67 3.06 1.14
C ALA A 19 21.01 4.19 0.34
N ALA A 20 21.44 4.42 -0.91
CA ALA A 20 20.85 5.43 -1.79
C ALA A 20 19.38 5.11 -2.12
N PHE A 21 19.08 3.87 -2.49
CA PHE A 21 17.70 3.42 -2.74
C PHE A 21 16.85 3.44 -1.46
N TYR A 22 17.44 3.10 -0.32
CA TYR A 22 16.77 3.23 0.97
C TYR A 22 16.45 4.69 1.32
N ALA A 23 17.33 5.65 1.01
CA ALA A 23 17.05 7.06 1.18
C ALA A 23 15.85 7.53 0.31
N PHE A 24 15.79 7.10 -0.96
CA PHE A 24 14.60 7.35 -1.80
C PHE A 24 13.33 6.71 -1.22
N TYR A 25 13.45 5.51 -0.67
CA TYR A 25 12.36 4.86 0.04
C TYR A 25 11.89 5.67 1.25
N LEU A 26 12.79 6.22 2.07
CA LEU A 26 12.43 7.06 3.22
C LEU A 26 11.70 8.35 2.82
N VAL A 27 12.15 9.00 1.73
CA VAL A 27 11.47 10.21 1.21
C VAL A 27 10.04 9.88 0.78
N THR A 28 9.85 8.80 0.02
CA THR A 28 8.51 8.38 -0.41
C THR A 28 7.65 7.87 0.75
N LEU A 29 8.25 7.27 1.79
CA LEU A 29 7.57 6.86 3.00
C LEU A 29 7.06 8.08 3.77
N GLY A 30 7.88 9.12 3.94
CA GLY A 30 7.47 10.36 4.59
C GLY A 30 6.28 11.02 3.90
N GLN A 31 6.28 11.07 2.57
CA GLN A 31 5.15 11.55 1.78
C GLN A 31 3.90 10.68 1.95
N THR A 32 4.06 9.35 1.92
CA THR A 32 2.96 8.40 2.14
C THR A 32 2.34 8.55 3.52
N LEU A 33 3.17 8.64 4.56
CA LEU A 33 2.73 8.84 5.94
C LEU A 33 2.02 10.18 6.09
N ARG A 34 2.49 11.24 5.41
CA ARG A 34 1.81 12.52 5.42
C ARG A 34 0.38 12.41 4.90
N TRP A 35 0.19 11.75 3.76
CA TRP A 35 -1.13 11.50 3.15
C TRP A 35 -2.04 10.56 3.97
N GLN A 36 -1.47 9.68 4.79
CA GLN A 36 -2.23 8.74 5.61
C GLN A 36 -2.64 9.33 6.97
N LEU A 37 -1.77 10.14 7.60
CA LEU A 37 -1.94 10.63 8.96
C LEU A 37 -2.60 12.02 9.01
N PHE A 38 -2.27 12.91 8.07
CA PHE A 38 -2.72 14.30 8.10
C PHE A 38 -3.85 14.57 7.10
N THR A 39 -4.60 15.65 7.35
CA THR A 39 -5.60 16.18 6.42
C THR A 39 -4.96 16.84 5.21
N ASP A 40 -5.68 16.83 4.08
CA ASP A 40 -5.19 17.32 2.78
C ASP A 40 -4.79 18.82 2.84
N GLU A 41 -5.45 19.58 3.73
CA GLU A 41 -5.07 20.96 4.11
C GLU A 41 -4.56 20.95 5.58
N GLY A 42 -3.28 21.26 5.78
CA GLY A 42 -2.67 21.45 7.12
C GLY A 42 -2.02 20.21 7.76
N TRP A 43 -1.88 20.27 9.10
CA TRP A 43 -1.26 19.24 9.96
C TRP A 43 -2.25 18.66 10.98
N LYS A 44 -3.56 18.69 10.69
CA LYS A 44 -4.56 18.09 11.56
C LYS A 44 -4.61 16.57 11.33
N ILE A 45 -4.63 15.80 12.41
CA ILE A 45 -4.69 14.33 12.35
C ILE A 45 -6.06 13.88 11.83
N ARG A 46 -6.06 13.00 10.84
CA ARG A 46 -7.28 12.47 10.22
C ARG A 46 -8.04 11.58 11.22
N ARG A 47 -9.35 11.82 11.41
CA ARG A 47 -10.19 11.05 12.35
C ARG A 47 -10.58 9.66 11.83
N ASN A 48 -10.81 9.53 10.52
CA ASN A 48 -11.15 8.25 9.87
C ASN A 48 -9.94 7.73 9.06
N ARG A 49 -8.98 7.09 9.74
CA ARG A 49 -7.78 6.52 9.14
C ARG A 49 -8.04 5.10 8.65
N ARG A 50 -7.54 4.76 7.47
CA ARG A 50 -7.55 3.38 6.98
C ARG A 50 -6.43 2.60 7.68
N ASN A 51 -6.68 2.21 8.93
CA ASN A 51 -5.70 1.60 9.83
C ASN A 51 -4.97 0.42 9.19
N ILE A 52 -5.67 -0.42 8.40
CA ILE A 52 -5.07 -1.57 7.72
C ILE A 52 -3.90 -1.19 6.81
N ILE A 53 -4.05 -0.14 5.99
CA ILE A 53 -2.99 0.25 5.03
C ILE A 53 -1.86 0.99 5.75
N LEU A 54 -2.17 1.74 6.82
CA LEU A 54 -1.15 2.35 7.68
C LEU A 54 -0.31 1.27 8.37
N THR A 55 -0.94 0.26 8.96
CA THR A 55 -0.25 -0.88 9.57
C THR A 55 0.64 -1.60 8.56
N ALA A 56 0.14 -1.89 7.34
CA ALA A 56 0.96 -2.49 6.30
C ALA A 56 2.17 -1.60 5.91
N THR A 57 1.97 -0.28 5.81
CA THR A 57 3.05 0.67 5.48
C THR A 57 4.15 0.65 6.56
N ILE A 58 3.76 0.65 7.84
CA ILE A 58 4.70 0.59 8.97
C ILE A 58 5.42 -0.76 9.00
N LEU A 59 4.72 -1.87 8.77
CA LEU A 59 5.35 -3.20 8.74
C LEU A 59 6.35 -3.34 7.59
N ILE A 60 6.02 -2.85 6.38
CA ILE A 60 6.95 -2.83 5.25
C ILE A 60 8.19 -1.99 5.59
N PHE A 61 8.01 -0.84 6.27
CA PHE A 61 9.13 -0.03 6.74
C PHE A 61 10.02 -0.79 7.73
N ILE A 62 9.43 -1.44 8.73
CA ILE A 62 10.17 -2.23 9.72
C ILE A 62 10.98 -3.32 9.01
N PHE A 63 10.35 -4.12 8.14
CA PHE A 63 11.03 -5.20 7.44
C PHE A 63 12.12 -4.71 6.48
N THR A 64 11.87 -3.63 5.74
CA THR A 64 12.89 -3.03 4.85
C THR A 64 14.06 -2.48 5.66
N THR A 65 13.79 -1.85 6.80
CA THR A 65 14.84 -1.33 7.70
C THR A 65 15.66 -2.46 8.28
N THR A 66 15.02 -3.52 8.77
CA THR A 66 15.70 -4.72 9.29
C THR A 66 16.55 -5.39 8.20
N TYR A 67 16.05 -5.50 6.96
CA TYR A 67 16.81 -6.03 5.84
C TYR A 67 18.13 -5.27 5.62
N ILE A 68 18.07 -3.94 5.48
CA ILE A 68 19.25 -3.09 5.27
C ILE A 68 20.19 -3.12 6.48
N SER A 69 19.62 -3.15 7.70
CA SER A 69 20.39 -3.16 8.95
C SER A 69 21.17 -4.47 9.12
N LEU A 70 20.54 -5.61 8.81
CA LEU A 70 21.22 -6.90 8.80
C LEU A 70 22.27 -6.98 7.71
N GLY A 71 22.01 -6.39 6.54
CA GLY A 71 23.01 -6.25 5.48
C GLY A 71 24.24 -5.46 5.93
N LEU A 72 24.05 -4.33 6.61
CA LEU A 72 25.14 -3.54 7.18
C LEU A 72 25.90 -4.31 8.26
N TYR A 73 25.19 -5.02 9.14
CA TYR A 73 25.80 -5.83 10.20
C TYR A 73 26.72 -6.91 9.63
N LYS A 74 26.30 -7.58 8.55
CA LYS A 74 27.16 -8.54 7.83
C LYS A 74 28.37 -7.88 7.19
N ALA A 75 28.20 -6.72 6.55
CA ALA A 75 29.33 -6.00 5.96
C ALA A 75 30.37 -5.59 7.02
N MET A 76 29.92 -5.15 8.20
CA MET A 76 30.80 -4.86 9.33
C MET A 76 31.56 -6.11 9.79
N GLN A 77 30.89 -7.27 9.81
CA GLN A 77 31.53 -8.54 10.16
C GLN A 77 32.62 -8.93 9.17
N GLU A 78 32.38 -8.80 7.86
CA GLU A 78 33.39 -9.11 6.84
C GLU A 78 34.62 -8.22 6.95
N VAL A 79 34.42 -6.91 7.19
CA VAL A 79 35.51 -5.97 7.46
C VAL A 79 36.26 -6.35 8.75
N TYR A 80 35.54 -6.68 9.82
CA TYR A 80 36.14 -7.08 11.08
C TYR A 80 37.04 -8.32 10.92
N LYS A 81 36.52 -9.34 10.22
CA LYS A 81 37.25 -10.58 9.92
C LYS A 81 38.48 -10.33 9.06
N ALA A 82 38.40 -9.43 8.07
CA ALA A 82 39.54 -9.06 7.25
C ALA A 82 40.64 -8.34 8.04
N VAL A 83 40.29 -7.54 9.05
CA VAL A 83 41.26 -6.81 9.89
C VAL A 83 41.85 -7.67 11.01
N HIS A 84 41.02 -8.48 11.68
CA HIS A 84 41.42 -9.19 12.90
C HIS A 84 41.66 -10.70 12.69
N GLY A 85 41.38 -11.24 11.52
CA GLY A 85 41.56 -12.67 11.20
C GLY A 85 40.56 -13.61 11.86
N HIS A 86 39.60 -13.12 12.64
CA HIS A 86 38.57 -13.90 13.32
C HIS A 86 37.21 -13.19 13.29
N THR A 87 36.14 -13.94 13.52
CA THR A 87 34.75 -13.43 13.52
C THR A 87 34.46 -12.61 14.78
N MET A 88 33.65 -11.56 14.67
CA MET A 88 33.22 -10.76 15.83
C MET A 88 32.56 -11.67 16.90
N PRO A 89 32.91 -11.50 18.20
CA PRO A 89 32.29 -12.24 19.28
C PRO A 89 30.77 -12.05 19.30
N GLY A 90 30.02 -13.16 19.34
CA GLY A 90 28.55 -13.15 19.34
C GLY A 90 27.89 -13.01 17.96
N TYR A 91 28.66 -12.97 16.87
CA TYR A 91 28.11 -13.03 15.52
C TYR A 91 27.54 -14.41 15.20
N ILE A 92 26.25 -14.45 14.80
CA ILE A 92 25.58 -15.67 14.37
C ILE A 92 25.17 -15.50 12.91
N ASP A 93 26.01 -16.01 12.00
CA ASP A 93 25.86 -15.89 10.54
C ASP A 93 24.52 -16.40 10.03
N THR A 94 24.09 -17.54 10.57
CA THR A 94 22.83 -18.19 10.22
C THR A 94 21.64 -17.29 10.51
N LEU A 95 21.58 -16.68 11.69
CA LEU A 95 20.46 -15.84 12.10
C LEU A 95 20.41 -14.53 11.33
N SER A 96 21.57 -13.90 11.10
CA SER A 96 21.64 -12.67 10.30
C SER A 96 21.20 -12.93 8.85
N THR A 97 21.56 -14.08 8.29
CA THR A 97 21.21 -14.47 6.91
C THR A 97 19.76 -14.85 6.75
N ILE A 98 19.23 -15.71 7.61
CA ILE A 98 17.81 -16.06 7.61
C ILE A 98 16.96 -14.82 7.84
N GLY A 99 17.34 -13.99 8.82
CA GLY A 99 16.63 -12.76 9.15
C GLY A 99 16.58 -11.79 7.97
N GLN A 100 17.71 -11.59 7.27
CA GLN A 100 17.77 -10.69 6.13
C GLN A 100 16.88 -11.20 4.99
N CYS A 101 17.01 -12.46 4.59
CA CYS A 101 16.19 -13.03 3.52
C CYS A 101 14.68 -13.03 3.87
N THR A 102 14.34 -13.45 5.08
CA THR A 102 12.94 -13.55 5.53
C THR A 102 12.29 -12.18 5.57
N THR A 103 12.99 -11.15 6.06
CA THR A 103 12.44 -9.78 6.11
C THR A 103 12.22 -9.19 4.72
N ALA A 104 13.10 -9.45 3.76
CA ALA A 104 12.88 -9.08 2.36
C ALA A 104 11.60 -9.72 1.79
N ASN A 105 11.43 -11.04 1.98
CA ASN A 105 10.27 -11.76 1.48
C ASN A 105 8.97 -11.29 2.14
N LEU A 106 8.99 -11.05 3.46
CA LEU A 106 7.84 -10.54 4.19
C LEU A 106 7.43 -9.13 3.73
N ALA A 107 8.40 -8.25 3.43
CA ALA A 107 8.11 -6.95 2.86
C ALA A 107 7.40 -7.07 1.49
N ALA A 108 7.88 -7.97 0.62
CA ALA A 108 7.25 -8.25 -0.68
C ALA A 108 5.83 -8.83 -0.53
N LEU A 109 5.65 -9.84 0.31
CA LEU A 109 4.34 -10.47 0.57
C LEU A 109 3.33 -9.48 1.16
N LEU A 110 3.76 -8.55 2.01
CA LEU A 110 2.89 -7.48 2.51
C LEU A 110 2.52 -6.47 1.42
N ALA A 111 3.46 -6.08 0.56
CA ALA A 111 3.18 -5.22 -0.58
C ALA A 111 2.14 -5.86 -1.52
N ASP A 112 2.31 -7.15 -1.82
CA ASP A 112 1.38 -7.96 -2.62
C ASP A 112 -0.02 -8.02 -1.99
N THR A 113 -0.09 -8.21 -0.66
CA THR A 113 -1.37 -8.25 0.08
C THR A 113 -2.15 -6.95 -0.08
N VAL A 114 -1.48 -5.79 -0.01
CA VAL A 114 -2.15 -4.50 -0.18
C VAL A 114 -2.59 -4.30 -1.63
N LEU A 115 -1.79 -4.74 -2.62
CA LEU A 115 -2.16 -4.67 -4.02
C LEU A 115 -3.41 -5.52 -4.31
N MET A 116 -3.46 -6.74 -3.77
CA MET A 116 -4.64 -7.61 -3.80
C MET A 116 -5.85 -6.98 -3.15
N TYR A 117 -5.70 -6.40 -1.94
CA TYR A 117 -6.79 -5.70 -1.25
C TYR A 117 -7.36 -4.57 -2.11
N ARG A 118 -6.50 -3.80 -2.80
CA ARG A 118 -6.96 -2.70 -3.66
C ARG A 118 -7.67 -3.22 -4.90
N CYS A 119 -7.16 -4.27 -5.53
CA CYS A 119 -7.84 -4.93 -6.64
C CYS A 119 -9.23 -5.45 -6.21
N TRP A 120 -9.35 -6.03 -5.02
CA TRP A 120 -10.62 -6.49 -4.46
C TRP A 120 -11.64 -5.36 -4.30
N VAL A 121 -11.22 -4.23 -3.74
CA VAL A 121 -12.09 -3.06 -3.53
C VAL A 121 -12.56 -2.46 -4.86
N VAL A 122 -11.66 -2.35 -5.85
CA VAL A 122 -11.96 -1.78 -7.17
C VAL A 122 -12.97 -2.62 -7.96
N TYR A 123 -12.99 -3.94 -7.76
CA TYR A 123 -13.96 -4.85 -8.37
C TYR A 123 -15.18 -5.15 -7.49
N GLY A 124 -15.56 -4.20 -6.63
CA GLY A 124 -16.80 -4.31 -5.85
C GLY A 124 -16.82 -5.50 -4.89
N LYS A 125 -15.66 -5.88 -4.36
CA LYS A 125 -15.49 -7.01 -3.42
C LYS A 125 -15.77 -8.40 -4.02
N SER A 126 -15.71 -8.55 -5.35
CA SER A 126 -15.84 -9.87 -5.98
C SER A 126 -14.69 -10.80 -5.61
N LYS A 127 -15.00 -11.94 -4.96
CA LYS A 127 -14.01 -12.93 -4.52
C LYS A 127 -13.33 -13.68 -5.67
N ARG A 128 -13.98 -13.78 -6.84
CA ARG A 128 -13.48 -14.56 -8.01
C ARG A 128 -12.11 -14.06 -8.49
N ILE A 129 -11.88 -12.76 -8.36
CA ILE A 129 -10.66 -12.11 -8.83
C ILE A 129 -9.46 -12.41 -7.91
N LEU A 130 -9.71 -12.77 -6.65
CA LEU A 130 -8.66 -13.08 -5.70
C LEU A 130 -8.15 -14.51 -5.78
N ILE A 131 -8.85 -15.42 -6.45
CA ILE A 131 -8.48 -16.85 -6.45
C ILE A 131 -7.05 -17.02 -6.95
N PHE A 132 -6.74 -16.47 -8.13
CA PHE A 132 -5.41 -16.56 -8.72
C PHE A 132 -4.31 -15.90 -7.86
N PRO A 133 -4.41 -14.61 -7.45
CA PRO A 133 -3.36 -13.98 -6.67
C PRO A 133 -3.23 -14.55 -5.25
N VAL A 134 -4.30 -15.05 -4.62
CA VAL A 134 -4.21 -15.76 -3.33
C VAL A 134 -3.41 -17.06 -3.47
N LEU A 135 -3.62 -17.82 -4.54
CA LEU A 135 -2.84 -19.05 -4.77
C LEU A 135 -1.35 -18.75 -4.96
N MET A 136 -1.02 -17.71 -5.75
CA MET A 136 0.37 -17.26 -5.93
C MET A 136 0.99 -16.78 -4.62
N TRP A 137 0.23 -16.04 -3.81
CA TRP A 137 0.68 -15.53 -2.51
C TRP A 137 0.95 -16.64 -1.50
N ILE A 138 0.07 -17.66 -1.43
CA ILE A 138 0.31 -18.85 -0.61
C ILE A 138 1.56 -19.59 -1.08
N GLY A 139 1.77 -19.71 -2.39
CA GLY A 139 3.01 -20.24 -2.96
C GLY A 139 4.24 -19.47 -2.48
N GLY A 140 4.17 -18.14 -2.45
CA GLY A 140 5.25 -17.29 -1.92
C GLY A 140 5.54 -17.52 -0.43
N ILE A 141 4.51 -17.74 0.40
CA ILE A 141 4.69 -18.11 1.81
C ILE A 141 5.40 -19.46 1.94
N ILE A 142 4.94 -20.47 1.19
CA ILE A 142 5.53 -21.81 1.21
C ILE A 142 7.02 -21.72 0.83
N CYS A 143 7.35 -20.98 -0.24
CA CYS A 143 8.73 -20.76 -0.64
C CYS A 143 9.56 -20.08 0.47
N THR A 144 9.00 -19.07 1.14
CA THR A 144 9.68 -18.37 2.25
C THR A 144 9.96 -19.30 3.44
N VAL A 145 9.00 -20.18 3.79
CA VAL A 145 9.17 -21.15 4.89
C VAL A 145 10.22 -22.21 4.52
N ILE A 146 10.15 -22.76 3.31
CA ILE A 146 11.13 -23.75 2.82
C ILE A 146 12.53 -23.12 2.79
N GLN A 147 12.67 -21.89 2.31
CA GLN A 147 13.92 -21.17 2.30
C GLN A 147 14.49 -21.02 3.72
N ALA A 148 13.68 -20.55 4.67
CA ALA A 148 14.13 -20.36 6.05
C ALA A 148 14.54 -21.70 6.70
N TYR A 149 13.79 -22.77 6.46
CA TYR A 149 14.12 -24.13 6.91
C TYR A 149 15.45 -24.60 6.32
N TRP A 150 15.63 -24.43 5.00
CA TRP A 150 16.85 -24.84 4.31
C TRP A 150 18.08 -24.10 4.82
N GLN A 151 17.98 -22.79 4.99
CA GLN A 151 19.04 -21.95 5.55
C GLN A 151 19.35 -22.30 7.02
N ALA A 152 18.35 -22.75 7.79
CA ALA A 152 18.55 -23.20 9.17
C ALA A 152 19.25 -24.56 9.24
N VAL A 153 18.90 -25.51 8.37
CA VAL A 153 19.39 -26.90 8.42
C VAL A 153 20.74 -27.07 7.72
N GLN A 154 21.01 -26.35 6.63
CA GLN A 154 22.19 -26.57 5.80
C GLN A 154 23.43 -25.73 6.17
N THR A 155 23.39 -24.99 7.28
CA THR A 155 24.51 -24.15 7.73
C THR A 155 25.77 -24.91 8.14
N GLY A 156 25.76 -26.25 8.11
CA GLY A 156 26.94 -27.11 8.30
C GLY A 156 27.64 -27.59 7.03
N HIS A 157 27.06 -27.44 5.83
CA HIS A 157 27.60 -28.10 4.60
C HIS A 157 27.90 -27.17 3.42
N PHE A 158 27.30 -25.97 3.38
CA PHE A 158 27.56 -24.99 2.33
C PHE A 158 28.20 -23.75 2.94
N GLY A 159 29.24 -23.24 2.28
CA GLY A 159 30.05 -22.13 2.76
C GLY A 159 29.19 -20.95 3.20
N THR A 160 29.53 -20.43 4.36
CA THR A 160 28.94 -19.27 5.02
C THR A 160 28.88 -18.05 4.10
N GLY A 161 27.73 -17.36 4.08
CA GLY A 161 27.69 -15.90 3.94
C GLY A 161 27.42 -15.29 2.56
N HIS A 162 27.41 -16.04 1.46
CA HIS A 162 27.37 -15.42 0.12
C HIS A 162 26.15 -15.81 -0.71
N TRP A 163 25.61 -14.84 -1.46
CA TRP A 163 24.59 -15.05 -2.48
C TRP A 163 25.17 -15.91 -3.61
N GLU A 164 25.08 -17.23 -3.45
CA GLU A 164 25.55 -18.16 -4.47
C GLU A 164 24.59 -18.17 -5.68
N PRO A 165 25.10 -18.18 -6.93
CA PRO A 165 24.28 -18.35 -8.12
C PRO A 165 23.45 -19.63 -8.07
N VAL A 166 22.37 -19.70 -8.87
CA VAL A 166 21.48 -20.88 -9.01
C VAL A 166 22.19 -22.14 -9.57
N ASN A 167 23.52 -22.12 -9.69
CA ASN A 167 24.34 -23.25 -10.13
C ASN A 167 24.58 -24.30 -9.03
N MET A 168 23.57 -24.56 -8.19
CA MET A 168 23.52 -25.74 -7.35
C MET A 168 22.42 -26.66 -7.87
N SER A 169 22.75 -27.94 -8.04
CA SER A 169 21.78 -29.00 -8.34
C SER A 169 20.64 -29.04 -7.30
N ILE A 170 20.91 -28.58 -6.06
CA ILE A 170 19.96 -28.41 -4.96
C ILE A 170 20.44 -27.22 -4.08
N GLY A 171 19.64 -26.16 -3.90
CA GLY A 171 20.01 -25.02 -3.03
C GLY A 171 18.92 -23.96 -2.85
N PRO A 172 19.10 -22.97 -1.95
CA PRO A 172 18.12 -21.91 -1.67
C PRO A 172 17.79 -21.06 -2.91
N GLY A 173 18.70 -21.01 -3.90
CA GLY A 173 18.48 -20.47 -5.23
C GLY A 173 17.27 -21.06 -5.95
N ILE A 174 17.05 -22.38 -5.86
CA ILE A 174 15.94 -23.04 -6.56
C ILE A 174 14.59 -22.69 -5.94
N VAL A 175 14.55 -22.42 -4.62
CA VAL A 175 13.31 -22.13 -3.87
C VAL A 175 12.89 -20.68 -3.99
N LEU A 176 13.84 -19.76 -4.15
CA LEU A 176 13.53 -18.34 -4.26
C LEU A 176 13.22 -17.91 -5.71
N THR A 177 13.62 -18.68 -6.73
CA THR A 177 13.13 -18.48 -8.11
C THR A 177 11.61 -18.54 -8.21
N PRO A 178 10.91 -19.59 -7.72
CA PRO A 178 9.45 -19.63 -7.76
C PRO A 178 8.83 -18.55 -6.85
N PHE A 179 9.47 -18.15 -5.75
CA PHE A 179 9.00 -17.00 -4.95
C PHE A 179 8.93 -15.71 -5.77
N TRP A 180 10.03 -15.33 -6.43
CA TRP A 180 10.03 -14.12 -7.25
C TRP A 180 9.11 -14.25 -8.46
N ALA A 181 8.97 -15.44 -9.04
CA ALA A 181 8.05 -15.70 -10.13
C ALA A 181 6.57 -15.56 -9.71
N THR A 182 6.17 -16.09 -8.54
CA THR A 182 4.79 -15.96 -8.05
C THR A 182 4.45 -14.50 -7.75
N THR A 183 5.37 -13.76 -7.13
CA THR A 183 5.22 -12.33 -6.86
C THR A 183 5.15 -11.51 -8.16
N LEU A 184 5.99 -11.80 -9.16
CA LEU A 184 5.90 -11.17 -10.48
C LEU A 184 4.55 -11.45 -11.18
N ALA A 185 4.09 -12.71 -11.15
CA ALA A 185 2.82 -13.12 -11.74
C ALA A 185 1.64 -12.44 -11.05
N LEU A 186 1.66 -12.39 -9.71
CA LEU A 186 0.67 -11.70 -8.88
C LEU A 186 0.63 -10.21 -9.20
N ASN A 187 1.78 -9.54 -9.21
CA ASN A 187 1.88 -8.11 -9.48
C ASN A 187 1.39 -7.79 -10.91
N THR A 188 1.81 -8.56 -11.91
CA THR A 188 1.40 -8.39 -13.31
C THR A 188 -0.11 -8.58 -13.46
N TYR A 189 -0.66 -9.63 -12.85
CA TYR A 189 -2.10 -9.92 -12.90
C TYR A 189 -2.93 -8.81 -12.24
N THR A 190 -2.56 -8.40 -11.03
CA THR A 190 -3.30 -7.38 -10.27
C THR A 190 -3.17 -5.99 -10.90
N THR A 191 -1.98 -5.62 -11.38
CA THR A 191 -1.75 -4.36 -12.11
C THR A 191 -2.52 -4.36 -13.43
N GLY A 192 -2.50 -5.46 -14.19
CA GLY A 192 -3.26 -5.60 -15.42
C GLY A 192 -4.78 -5.45 -15.21
N LEU A 193 -5.31 -6.06 -14.15
CA LEU A 193 -6.73 -5.92 -13.79
C LEU A 193 -7.11 -4.50 -13.37
N LEU A 194 -6.23 -3.81 -12.63
CA LEU A 194 -6.44 -2.41 -12.24
C LEU A 194 -6.49 -1.53 -13.48
N VAL A 195 -5.50 -1.67 -14.37
CA VAL A 195 -5.41 -0.94 -15.64
C VAL A 195 -6.66 -1.21 -16.49
N TYR A 196 -7.06 -2.48 -16.66
CA TYR A 196 -8.25 -2.84 -17.44
C TYR A 196 -9.53 -2.20 -16.89
N ARG A 197 -9.75 -2.27 -15.57
CA ARG A 197 -10.95 -1.70 -14.94
C ARG A 197 -11.02 -0.18 -15.09
N ILE A 198 -9.88 0.48 -14.95
CA ILE A 198 -9.73 1.92 -15.16
C ILE A 198 -10.03 2.26 -16.62
N LEU A 199 -9.51 1.52 -17.59
CA LEU A 199 -9.81 1.74 -19.02
C LEU A 199 -11.29 1.55 -19.35
N ALA A 200 -11.94 0.54 -18.77
CA ALA A 200 -13.38 0.34 -18.90
C ALA A 200 -14.14 1.56 -18.37
N ALA A 201 -13.81 2.03 -17.16
CA ALA A 201 -14.41 3.23 -16.59
C ALA A 201 -14.14 4.49 -17.42
N VAL A 202 -12.95 4.66 -18.04
CA VAL A 202 -12.68 5.78 -18.96
C VAL A 202 -13.60 5.72 -20.17
N LYS A 203 -13.81 4.53 -20.75
CA LYS A 203 -14.70 4.36 -21.91
C LYS A 203 -16.13 4.73 -21.56
N ASP A 204 -16.62 4.26 -20.42
CA ASP A 204 -17.96 4.57 -19.92
C ASP A 204 -18.12 6.07 -19.65
N SER A 205 -17.13 6.71 -19.02
CA SER A 205 -17.14 8.17 -18.78
C SER A 205 -17.09 8.99 -20.07
N LYS A 206 -16.33 8.56 -21.09
CA LYS A 206 -16.32 9.22 -22.40
C LYS A 206 -17.68 9.14 -23.10
N ALA A 207 -18.35 7.99 -23.01
CA ALA A 207 -19.69 7.82 -23.59
C ALA A 207 -20.72 8.76 -22.94
N VAL A 208 -20.53 9.09 -21.65
CA VAL A 208 -21.41 9.98 -20.87
C VAL A 208 -20.92 11.45 -20.88
N GLY A 209 -19.84 11.78 -21.59
CA GLY A 209 -19.30 13.13 -21.67
C GLY A 209 -18.67 13.66 -20.36
N SER A 210 -18.31 12.76 -19.44
CA SER A 210 -17.73 13.11 -18.14
C SER A 210 -16.20 13.35 -18.20
N PRO A 211 -15.61 14.13 -17.25
CA PRO A 211 -14.17 14.39 -17.23
C PRO A 211 -13.34 13.12 -17.00
N VAL A 212 -12.40 12.80 -17.91
CA VAL A 212 -11.59 11.56 -17.86
C VAL A 212 -10.13 11.74 -17.41
N GLN A 213 -9.69 12.98 -17.25
CA GLN A 213 -8.31 13.34 -16.88
C GLN A 213 -7.81 12.67 -15.58
N PRO A 214 -8.57 12.71 -14.45
CA PRO A 214 -8.30 11.93 -13.23
C PRO A 214 -7.88 10.47 -13.47
N LEU A 215 -8.69 9.79 -14.28
CA LEU A 215 -8.64 8.35 -14.42
C LEU A 215 -7.48 7.94 -15.34
N GLN A 216 -7.15 8.79 -16.32
CA GLN A 216 -5.97 8.65 -17.15
C GLN A 216 -4.67 8.89 -16.37
N LEU A 217 -4.65 9.87 -15.45
CA LEU A 217 -3.50 10.10 -14.57
C LEU A 217 -3.25 8.88 -13.67
N LEU A 218 -4.33 8.32 -13.10
CA LEU A 218 -4.25 7.12 -12.28
C LEU A 218 -3.75 5.90 -13.08
N LEU A 219 -4.20 5.73 -14.32
CA LEU A 219 -3.72 4.71 -15.24
C LEU A 219 -2.21 4.79 -15.45
N ARG A 220 -1.71 5.99 -15.79
CA ARG A 220 -0.27 6.21 -16.05
C ARG A 220 0.57 5.86 -14.84
N VAL A 221 0.15 6.28 -13.66
CA VAL A 221 0.86 5.99 -12.41
C VAL A 221 0.91 4.49 -12.13
N PHE A 222 -0.20 3.78 -12.30
CA PHE A 222 -0.23 2.33 -12.07
C PHE A 222 0.68 1.59 -13.04
N ALA A 223 0.70 2.03 -14.30
CA ALA A 223 1.64 1.51 -15.28
C ALA A 223 3.09 1.83 -14.89
N GLU A 224 3.39 3.07 -14.50
CA GLU A 224 4.75 3.52 -14.16
C GLU A 224 5.31 2.82 -12.92
N SER A 225 4.53 2.76 -11.84
CA SER A 225 4.91 2.07 -10.60
C SER A 225 4.98 0.54 -10.77
N GLY A 226 4.08 -0.04 -11.56
CA GLY A 226 4.11 -1.45 -11.94
C GLY A 226 5.34 -1.79 -12.78
N VAL A 227 5.68 -0.97 -13.78
CA VAL A 227 6.88 -1.15 -14.61
C VAL A 227 8.15 -1.02 -13.78
N LEU A 228 8.22 -0.06 -12.86
CA LEU A 228 9.37 0.11 -11.96
C LEU A 228 9.58 -1.15 -11.12
N TYR A 229 8.54 -1.64 -10.44
CA TYR A 229 8.58 -2.89 -9.68
C TYR A 229 8.98 -4.11 -10.52
N PHE A 230 8.33 -4.25 -11.68
CA PHE A 230 8.49 -5.38 -12.58
C PHE A 230 9.90 -5.41 -13.17
N SER A 231 10.41 -4.26 -13.62
CA SER A 231 11.75 -4.15 -14.21
C SER A 231 12.86 -4.51 -13.22
N THR A 232 12.79 -4.02 -11.97
CA THR A 232 13.82 -4.35 -10.96
C THR A 232 13.75 -5.79 -10.51
N THR A 233 12.54 -6.33 -10.34
CA THR A 233 12.36 -7.72 -9.91
C THR A 233 12.76 -8.70 -11.02
N ILE A 234 12.47 -8.39 -12.29
CA ILE A 234 12.97 -9.19 -13.42
C ILE A 234 14.48 -9.08 -13.55
N ALA A 235 15.05 -7.88 -13.44
CA ALA A 235 16.51 -7.73 -13.48
C ALA A 235 17.17 -8.58 -12.39
N HIS A 236 16.62 -8.56 -11.17
CA HIS A 236 17.03 -9.42 -10.07
C HIS A 236 16.88 -10.91 -10.41
N LEU A 237 15.75 -11.32 -11.00
CA LEU A 237 15.52 -12.71 -11.39
C LEU A 237 16.49 -13.18 -12.48
N VAL A 238 16.80 -12.33 -13.46
CA VAL A 238 17.71 -12.64 -14.57
C VAL A 238 19.16 -12.75 -14.09
N ILE A 239 19.61 -11.83 -13.23
CA ILE A 239 20.99 -11.87 -12.73
C ILE A 239 21.26 -13.12 -11.89
N TRP A 240 20.20 -13.71 -11.31
CA TRP A 240 20.27 -14.96 -10.56
C TRP A 240 20.69 -16.17 -11.39
N PHE A 241 20.44 -16.15 -12.70
CA PHE A 241 20.92 -17.18 -13.63
C PHE A 241 22.33 -16.89 -14.16
N THR A 242 22.96 -15.81 -13.71
CA THR A 242 24.32 -15.40 -14.12
C THR A 242 25.32 -15.76 -13.01
N PRO A 243 26.56 -16.19 -13.33
CA PRO A 243 27.57 -16.54 -12.33
C PRO A 243 28.15 -15.35 -11.54
N SER A 244 27.61 -14.14 -11.71
CA SER A 244 28.14 -12.92 -11.10
C SER A 244 27.58 -12.67 -9.69
N SER A 245 28.32 -13.08 -8.65
CA SER A 245 27.96 -12.82 -7.24
C SER A 245 27.77 -11.32 -6.93
N PHE A 246 28.58 -10.45 -7.55
CA PHE A 246 28.47 -9.00 -7.42
C PHE A 246 27.14 -8.45 -7.95
N GLY A 247 26.72 -8.90 -9.14
CA GLY A 247 25.47 -8.46 -9.75
C GLY A 247 24.25 -8.86 -8.92
N ILE A 248 24.28 -10.09 -8.37
CA ILE A 248 23.22 -10.61 -7.50
C ILE A 248 23.13 -9.77 -6.23
N ALA A 249 24.25 -9.51 -5.56
CA ALA A 249 24.28 -8.70 -4.34
C ALA A 249 23.77 -7.27 -4.60
N MET A 250 24.24 -6.65 -5.69
CA MET A 250 23.83 -5.29 -6.08
C MET A 250 22.32 -5.18 -6.33
N LEU A 251 21.77 -6.06 -7.18
CA LEU A 251 20.34 -6.05 -7.50
C LEU A 251 19.46 -6.47 -6.32
N SER A 252 19.99 -7.24 -5.36
CA SER A 252 19.27 -7.55 -4.12
C SER A 252 19.06 -6.32 -3.25
N GLU A 253 20.13 -5.55 -3.03
CA GLU A 253 20.07 -4.33 -2.22
C GLU A 253 19.21 -3.23 -2.87
N ILE A 254 19.12 -3.22 -4.21
CA ILE A 254 18.25 -2.30 -4.95
C ILE A 254 16.78 -2.75 -4.92
N ASN A 255 16.52 -4.06 -5.08
CA ASN A 255 15.17 -4.56 -5.28
C ASN A 255 14.28 -4.34 -4.05
N VAL A 256 14.79 -4.61 -2.83
CA VAL A 256 13.97 -4.54 -1.60
C VAL A 256 13.44 -3.12 -1.33
N PRO A 257 14.24 -2.04 -1.33
CA PRO A 257 13.71 -0.69 -1.22
C PRO A 257 12.80 -0.29 -2.39
N THR A 258 13.07 -0.79 -3.60
CA THR A 258 12.26 -0.52 -4.79
C THR A 258 10.83 -1.04 -4.66
N ILE A 259 10.64 -2.22 -4.05
CA ILE A 259 9.32 -2.77 -3.71
C ILE A 259 8.55 -1.77 -2.85
N GLY A 260 9.20 -1.23 -1.81
CA GLY A 260 8.63 -0.21 -0.94
C GLY A 260 8.33 1.11 -1.66
N ILE A 261 9.21 1.55 -2.56
CA ILE A 261 9.03 2.79 -3.36
C ILE A 261 7.81 2.65 -4.28
N ALA A 262 7.71 1.56 -5.05
CA ALA A 262 6.59 1.31 -5.95
C ALA A 262 5.27 1.29 -5.16
N PHE A 263 5.26 0.62 -4.02
CA PHE A 263 4.14 0.60 -3.09
C PHE A 263 3.74 2.00 -2.59
N ASN A 264 4.71 2.81 -2.16
CA ASN A 264 4.48 4.17 -1.67
C ASN A 264 3.90 5.08 -2.78
N ILE A 265 4.45 5.04 -3.99
CA ILE A 265 3.97 5.83 -5.15
C ILE A 265 2.49 5.54 -5.41
N ILE A 266 2.13 4.26 -5.42
CA ILE A 266 0.74 3.81 -5.62
C ILE A 266 -0.20 4.40 -4.55
N LEU A 267 0.25 4.46 -3.29
CA LEU A 267 -0.55 4.98 -2.18
C LEU A 267 -0.69 6.50 -2.21
N ILE A 268 0.40 7.22 -2.46
CA ILE A 268 0.43 8.69 -2.59
C ILE A 268 -0.56 9.12 -3.65
N ARG A 269 -0.49 8.53 -4.84
CA ARG A 269 -1.33 8.92 -5.98
C ARG A 269 -2.80 8.58 -5.76
N ALA A 270 -3.08 7.45 -5.11
CA ALA A 270 -4.43 7.13 -4.70
C ALA A 270 -4.97 8.13 -3.67
N ALA A 271 -4.11 8.70 -2.81
CA ALA A 271 -4.51 9.73 -1.86
C ALA A 271 -4.74 11.08 -2.55
N GLU A 272 -3.83 11.50 -3.43
CA GLU A 272 -3.98 12.70 -4.26
C GLU A 272 -5.28 12.70 -5.06
N ASN A 273 -5.63 11.57 -5.70
CA ASN A 273 -6.87 11.49 -6.46
C ASN A 273 -8.11 11.65 -5.57
N ARG A 274 -8.12 11.01 -4.39
CA ARG A 274 -9.22 11.18 -3.41
C ARG A 274 -9.34 12.62 -2.92
N ALA A 275 -8.21 13.29 -2.67
CA ALA A 275 -8.20 14.68 -2.23
C ALA A 275 -8.71 15.61 -3.34
N ARG A 276 -8.38 15.32 -4.61
CA ARG A 276 -8.87 16.09 -5.76
C ARG A 276 -10.38 15.93 -5.93
N GLU A 277 -10.90 14.70 -5.87
CA GLU A 277 -12.34 14.41 -5.92
C GLU A 277 -13.10 15.17 -4.82
N ALA A 278 -12.60 15.15 -3.58
CA ALA A 278 -13.21 15.89 -2.46
C ALA A 278 -13.23 17.42 -2.68
N ARG A 279 -12.19 17.98 -3.33
CA ARG A 279 -12.14 19.40 -3.69
C ARG A 279 -13.13 19.75 -4.81
N GLU A 280 -13.25 18.89 -5.83
CA GLU A 280 -14.20 19.08 -6.94
C GLU A 280 -15.65 19.03 -6.43
N GLU A 281 -15.99 18.07 -5.57
CA GLU A 281 -17.30 17.99 -4.91
C GLU A 281 -17.60 19.22 -4.03
N GLY A 282 -16.61 19.67 -3.25
CA GLY A 282 -16.75 20.88 -2.42
C GLY A 282 -16.94 22.16 -3.24
N SER A 283 -16.27 22.28 -4.39
CA SER A 283 -16.40 23.42 -5.30
C SER A 283 -17.76 23.44 -6.00
N GLN A 284 -18.26 22.31 -6.48
CA GLN A 284 -19.62 22.22 -7.06
C GLN A 284 -20.69 22.56 -6.02
N ARG A 285 -20.55 22.07 -4.79
CA ARG A 285 -21.52 22.30 -3.71
C ARG A 285 -21.58 23.78 -3.29
N ASN A 286 -20.44 24.47 -3.32
CA ASN A 286 -20.39 25.92 -3.04
C ASN A 286 -20.82 26.77 -4.24
N GLY A 287 -20.59 26.31 -5.48
CA GLY A 287 -21.00 27.02 -6.70
C GLY A 287 -22.51 27.02 -6.97
N VAL A 288 -23.26 26.02 -6.49
CA VAL A 288 -24.73 25.95 -6.64
C VAL A 288 -25.47 26.82 -5.61
N SER A 289 -24.79 27.31 -4.57
CA SER A 289 -25.42 28.02 -3.45
C SER A 289 -25.65 29.52 -3.67
N THR A 290 -25.42 30.08 -4.87
CA THR A 290 -25.52 31.54 -5.11
C THR A 290 -26.16 31.93 -6.45
N MET A 291 -27.33 31.37 -6.79
CA MET A 291 -28.20 32.00 -7.80
C MET A 291 -29.67 31.91 -7.42
N ARG A 292 -30.09 32.74 -6.46
CA ARG A 292 -31.50 33.12 -6.27
C ARG A 292 -31.67 34.50 -6.88
N TYR A 293 -32.12 34.55 -8.13
CA TYR A 293 -32.51 35.79 -8.79
C TYR A 293 -33.77 36.31 -8.07
N ALA A 294 -33.63 37.39 -7.30
CA ALA A 294 -34.79 38.11 -6.80
C ALA A 294 -35.44 38.85 -7.98
N SER A 295 -36.50 38.26 -8.54
CA SER A 295 -37.36 38.91 -9.52
C SER A 295 -38.17 40.00 -8.82
N ASN A 296 -37.58 41.17 -8.63
CA ASN A 296 -38.34 42.38 -8.30
C ASN A 296 -38.94 42.97 -9.58
N ASN A 297 -40.12 42.49 -9.97
CA ASN A 297 -41.02 43.23 -10.86
C ASN A 297 -42.20 43.72 -10.03
N ALA A 298 -42.00 44.83 -9.31
CA ALA A 298 -43.10 45.66 -8.82
C ALA A 298 -43.34 46.79 -9.83
N LEU A 299 -44.35 46.64 -10.69
CA LEU A 299 -44.96 47.77 -11.38
C LEU A 299 -45.93 48.48 -10.41
N PRO A 300 -46.04 49.82 -10.43
CA PRO A 300 -47.02 50.54 -9.63
C PRO A 300 -48.38 50.51 -10.33
N SER A 301 -49.44 50.09 -9.64
CA SER A 301 -50.83 50.29 -10.10
C SER A 301 -51.51 51.40 -9.29
N PRO A 302 -52.27 52.32 -9.92
CA PRO A 302 -52.91 53.43 -9.24
C PRO A 302 -54.30 53.07 -8.68
N LYS A 303 -54.56 53.62 -7.48
CA LYS A 303 -55.84 54.02 -6.87
C LYS A 303 -57.16 53.38 -7.37
N GLY A 304 -57.78 52.62 -6.46
CA GLY A 304 -59.17 52.88 -6.02
C GLY A 304 -60.27 52.01 -6.62
N VAL A 305 -60.78 51.03 -5.86
CA VAL A 305 -62.19 50.60 -5.84
C VAL A 305 -62.53 50.07 -4.44
N ILE A 306 -63.57 50.64 -3.84
CA ILE A 306 -64.28 50.18 -2.64
C ILE A 306 -65.38 49.22 -3.10
N ILE A 307 -65.68 48.15 -2.35
CA ILE A 307 -67.03 47.61 -2.01
C ILE A 307 -66.88 46.38 -1.09
N ILE A 308 -67.16 46.53 0.21
CA ILE A 308 -68.31 46.06 1.03
C ILE A 308 -68.21 44.61 1.55
N SER A 309 -68.26 44.52 2.88
CA SER A 309 -68.39 43.34 3.73
C SER A 309 -69.72 42.61 3.56
N SER A 310 -69.69 41.28 3.66
CA SER A 310 -70.84 40.49 4.09
C SER A 310 -70.35 39.29 4.90
N GLU A 311 -70.70 39.34 6.18
CA GLU A 311 -70.57 38.33 7.22
C GLU A 311 -71.64 37.25 7.05
N THR A 312 -71.29 35.99 7.22
CA THR A 312 -72.23 34.94 7.67
C THR A 312 -71.44 33.86 8.40
N GLU A 313 -71.67 33.79 9.71
CA GLU A 313 -71.28 32.73 10.62
C GLU A 313 -72.01 31.40 10.31
N SER A 314 -71.36 30.28 10.62
CA SER A 314 -72.03 29.16 11.30
C SER A 314 -71.02 28.30 12.07
N MET A 315 -71.07 28.44 13.41
CA MET A 315 -70.97 27.43 14.49
C MET A 315 -70.86 25.94 14.07
N THR A 316 -70.28 24.97 14.78
CA THR A 316 -69.65 24.69 16.11
C THR A 316 -69.12 23.24 15.94
N SER A 317 -68.06 22.71 16.58
CA SER A 317 -67.93 22.42 18.01
C SER A 317 -66.55 21.75 18.29
N ASN A 318 -65.84 22.24 19.31
CA ASN A 318 -65.31 21.52 20.50
C ASN A 318 -64.79 20.08 20.33
N SER A 319 -63.65 19.65 20.89
CA SER A 319 -63.05 19.92 22.22
C SER A 319 -61.57 19.42 22.21
N GLU A 320 -60.59 20.20 22.69
CA GLU A 320 -59.86 20.05 23.98
C GLU A 320 -59.15 18.69 24.19
N LEU A 321 -57.96 18.53 24.78
CA LEU A 321 -56.91 19.36 25.42
C LEU A 321 -55.68 18.43 25.52
N GLY A 322 -54.43 18.90 25.41
CA GLY A 322 -53.59 19.19 26.59
C GLY A 322 -53.11 17.93 27.32
N SER A 323 -51.88 17.44 27.09
CA SER A 323 -50.61 17.91 27.70
C SER A 323 -50.22 17.16 28.99
N ASP A 324 -48.95 16.76 28.99
CA ASP A 324 -48.00 16.76 30.12
C ASP A 324 -47.77 15.54 31.04
N PHE A 325 -46.45 15.37 31.24
CA PHE A 325 -45.73 14.93 32.46
C PHE A 325 -45.72 13.43 32.80
N ALA A 326 -44.64 12.69 32.52
CA ALA A 326 -43.31 12.65 33.17
C ALA A 326 -43.20 11.75 34.42
N THR A 327 -42.14 10.92 34.39
CA THR A 327 -41.35 10.37 35.52
C THR A 327 -41.99 9.38 36.50
N ARG A 328 -41.46 8.13 36.52
CA ARG A 328 -40.70 7.51 37.65
C ARG A 328 -40.50 5.98 37.45
N LEU A 329 -39.24 5.55 37.42
CA LEU A 329 -38.73 4.25 37.94
C LEU A 329 -38.71 4.31 39.50
N PRO A 330 -38.37 3.25 40.28
CA PRO A 330 -38.14 1.81 40.00
C PRO A 330 -38.81 0.84 41.03
N SER A 331 -38.48 -0.45 40.91
CA SER A 331 -38.24 -1.48 41.96
C SER A 331 -39.19 -2.69 42.07
N ASP A 332 -38.55 -3.86 41.88
CA ASP A 332 -38.68 -5.18 42.50
C ASP A 332 -40.06 -5.81 42.77
N LEU A 333 -40.22 -7.05 42.26
CA LEU A 333 -40.77 -8.17 43.05
C LEU A 333 -40.51 -9.54 42.40
N ARG A 334 -39.60 -10.28 43.05
CA ARG A 334 -39.61 -11.70 43.44
C ARG A 334 -39.88 -12.83 42.42
N SER A 335 -38.97 -13.80 42.53
CA SER A 335 -39.07 -15.25 42.29
C SER A 335 -40.23 -15.91 43.10
N PRO A 336 -40.45 -17.25 43.17
CA PRO A 336 -39.55 -18.37 42.83
C PRO A 336 -40.17 -19.56 42.07
N ALA A 337 -39.31 -20.32 41.41
CA ALA A 337 -39.12 -21.77 41.61
C ALA A 337 -37.79 -22.17 40.95
#